data_AF-A0ABD3PV26-F1
#
_entry.id   AF-A0ABD3PV26-F1
#
_cell.length_a   1.000
_cell.length_b   1.000
_cell.length_c   1.000
_cell.angle_alpha   90.00
_cell.angle_beta   90.00
_cell.angle_gamma   90.00
#
_symmetry.space_group_name_H-M   'P 1'
#
loop_
_entity.id
_entity.type
_entity.pdbx_description
1 polymer ?
#
loop_
_entity_poly.entity_id
_entity_poly.type
_entity_poly.pdbx_seq_one_letter_code
_entity_poly.pdbx_strand_id
1 'polypeptide(L)'
;METLKRPSEIALDAQSFEQVSCKRRRRYYEQLEHVEVCRHIIELKQLKHKRCEHRERVKFALFLKYLIHHLCLTDEDKYKKAKQIVIDCTKLQREGQLKGTPLMSVLRGRLFGLVGQAEYSLCQKNVDLFMKSHGYNNMDLLDLSKC
;
A
#
# COMPACT_ATOMS: atom_id res chain seq x y z
N MET A 1 58.39 -16.14 2.12
CA MET A 1 57.68 -15.65 3.32
C MET A 1 57.15 -14.26 3.00
N GLU A 2 55.92 -14.17 2.50
CA GLU A 2 55.29 -12.89 2.21
C GLU A 2 54.69 -12.30 3.50
N THR A 3 55.08 -11.08 3.79
CA THR A 3 54.66 -10.30 4.95
C THR A 3 53.24 -9.78 4.73
N LEU A 4 52.29 -10.30 5.52
CA LEU A 4 50.93 -9.76 5.66
C LEU A 4 51.01 -8.28 6.12
N LYS A 5 50.67 -7.35 5.23
CA LYS A 5 50.47 -5.94 5.57
C LYS A 5 49.11 -5.75 6.28
N ARG A 6 49.13 -4.88 7.29
CA ARG A 6 48.07 -4.63 8.28
C ARG A 6 46.77 -4.04 7.67
N PRO A 7 45.61 -4.29 8.30
CA PRO A 7 44.33 -3.68 7.93
C PRO A 7 44.25 -2.27 8.50
N SER A 8 44.77 -1.29 7.78
CA SER A 8 44.60 0.12 8.13
C SER A 8 44.51 0.95 6.87
N GLU A 9 43.34 0.91 6.22
CA GLU A 9 42.83 1.94 5.30
C GLU A 9 41.43 1.52 4.80
N ILE A 10 40.45 1.54 5.70
CA ILE A 10 39.07 1.79 5.31
C ILE A 10 38.68 3.09 6.01
N ALA A 11 39.25 4.20 5.54
CA ALA A 11 38.65 5.50 5.77
C ALA A 11 37.37 5.53 4.91
N LEU A 12 36.28 4.99 5.46
CA LEU A 12 34.95 5.26 4.95
C LEU A 12 34.69 6.74 5.22
N ASP A 13 34.82 7.57 4.20
CA ASP A 13 34.51 8.99 4.26
C ASP A 13 33.20 9.21 5.00
N ALA A 14 33.20 10.12 5.97
CA ALA A 14 32.03 10.43 6.80
C ALA A 14 30.78 10.76 5.94
N GLN A 15 30.98 11.33 4.74
CA GLN A 15 29.93 11.56 3.74
C GLN A 15 29.31 10.26 3.19
N SER A 16 30.11 9.22 2.97
CA SER A 16 29.62 7.90 2.54
C SER A 16 28.85 7.19 3.66
N PHE A 17 29.29 7.34 4.91
CA PHE A 17 28.59 6.77 6.07
C PHE A 17 27.26 7.48 6.35
N GLU A 18 27.23 8.81 6.26
CA GLU A 18 26.00 9.61 6.35
C GLU A 18 25.01 9.26 5.24
N GLN A 19 25.46 9.16 3.97
CA GLN A 19 24.57 8.78 2.86
C GLN A 19 24.01 7.36 2.97
N VAL A 20 24.81 6.39 3.44
CA VAL A 20 24.35 5.01 3.69
C VAL A 20 23.38 4.97 4.87
N SER A 21 23.62 5.76 5.92
CA SER A 21 22.71 5.88 7.06
C SER A 21 21.39 6.58 6.69
N CYS A 22 21.42 7.59 5.80
CA CYS A 22 20.25 8.28 5.30
C CYS A 22 19.40 7.37 4.41
N LYS A 23 20.00 6.59 3.52
CA LYS A 23 19.29 5.61 2.68
C LYS A 23 18.69 4.46 3.50
N ARG A 24 19.39 3.98 4.53
CA ARG A 24 18.85 2.97 5.47
C ARG A 24 17.74 3.53 6.36
N ARG A 25 17.86 4.78 6.84
CA ARG A 25 16.76 5.47 7.54
C ARG A 25 15.56 5.68 6.63
N ARG A 26 15.75 6.12 5.38
CA ARG A 26 14.66 6.32 4.43
C ARG A 26 13.90 5.02 4.17
N ARG A 27 14.61 3.90 3.96
CA ARG A 27 13.98 2.56 3.87
C ARG A 27 13.27 2.12 5.16
N TYR A 28 13.83 2.43 6.32
CA TYR A 28 13.22 2.10 7.61
C TYR A 28 11.95 2.92 7.88
N TYR A 29 11.97 4.22 7.60
CA TYR A 29 10.79 5.09 7.68
C TYR A 29 9.78 4.76 6.58
N GLU A 30 10.20 4.44 5.35
CA GLU A 30 9.33 3.89 4.30
C GLU A 30 8.67 2.59 4.75
N GLN A 31 9.38 1.71 5.47
CA GLN A 31 8.81 0.50 6.06
C GLN A 31 7.82 0.81 7.19
N LEU A 32 8.13 1.72 8.12
CA LEU A 32 7.23 2.12 9.21
C LEU A 32 5.99 2.89 8.70
N GLU A 33 6.16 3.74 7.71
CA GLU A 33 5.09 4.48 7.04
C GLU A 33 4.22 3.58 6.16
N HIS A 34 4.82 2.56 5.53
CA HIS A 34 4.07 1.48 4.89
C HIS A 34 3.25 0.70 5.92
N VAL A 35 3.74 0.51 7.15
CA VAL A 35 3.03 -0.25 8.19
C VAL A 35 1.73 0.44 8.62
N GLU A 36 1.71 1.78 8.76
CA GLU A 36 0.49 2.52 9.13
C GLU A 36 -0.59 2.43 8.04
N VAL A 37 -0.19 2.63 6.78
CA VAL A 37 -1.11 2.49 5.63
C VAL A 37 -1.57 1.04 5.48
N CYS A 38 -0.67 0.07 5.68
CA CYS A 38 -1.03 -1.35 5.67
C CYS A 38 -2.02 -1.69 6.78
N ARG A 39 -1.91 -1.09 7.98
CA ARG A 39 -2.87 -1.27 9.07
C ARG A 39 -4.26 -0.78 8.66
N HIS A 40 -4.37 0.39 8.04
CA HIS A 40 -5.65 0.90 7.53
C HIS A 40 -6.20 0.07 6.36
N ILE A 41 -5.33 -0.46 5.49
CA ILE A 41 -5.72 -1.39 4.43
C ILE A 41 -6.26 -2.72 5.00
N ILE A 42 -5.74 -3.19 6.14
CA ILE A 42 -6.25 -4.38 6.84
C ILE A 42 -7.62 -4.09 7.47
N GLU A 43 -7.81 -2.92 8.08
CA GLU A 43 -9.12 -2.50 8.62
C GLU A 43 -10.21 -2.47 7.54
N LEU A 44 -9.88 -2.08 6.32
CA LEU A 44 -10.77 -2.16 5.17
C LEU A 44 -11.25 -3.58 4.86
N LYS A 45 -10.42 -4.62 5.08
CA LYS A 45 -10.84 -6.02 4.89
C LYS A 45 -11.87 -6.46 5.94
N GLN A 46 -11.73 -5.93 7.16
CA GLN A 46 -12.49 -6.34 8.34
C GLN A 46 -13.82 -5.58 8.51
N LEU A 47 -13.96 -4.39 7.89
CA LEU A 47 -15.20 -3.63 7.88
C LEU A 47 -16.30 -4.40 7.12
N LYS A 48 -17.11 -5.18 7.86
CA LYS A 48 -18.33 -5.82 7.35
C LYS A 48 -19.36 -4.73 7.02
N HIS A 49 -19.42 -4.31 5.77
CA HIS A 49 -20.50 -3.48 5.26
C HIS A 49 -21.54 -4.37 4.57
N LYS A 50 -22.83 -4.23 4.90
CA LYS A 50 -23.94 -5.05 4.34
C LYS A 50 -24.02 -5.05 2.81
N ARG A 51 -23.36 -4.09 2.14
CA ARG A 51 -23.42 -3.85 0.69
C ARG A 51 -22.10 -4.10 -0.05
N CYS A 52 -21.08 -4.69 0.59
CA CYS A 52 -19.81 -4.95 -0.08
C CYS A 52 -19.35 -6.35 0.25
N GLU A 53 -19.15 -7.19 -0.77
CA GLU A 53 -18.76 -8.58 -0.58
C GLU A 53 -17.31 -8.70 -0.11
N HIS A 54 -16.97 -9.80 0.55
CA HIS A 54 -15.60 -10.04 1.01
C HIS A 54 -14.59 -9.96 -0.14
N ARG A 55 -14.93 -10.54 -1.30
CA ARG A 55 -14.11 -10.52 -2.52
C ARG A 55 -13.81 -9.10 -2.98
N GLU A 56 -14.81 -8.21 -2.98
CA GLU A 56 -14.62 -6.80 -3.34
C GLU A 56 -13.71 -6.05 -2.36
N ARG A 57 -13.87 -6.30 -1.05
CA ARG A 57 -13.00 -5.71 -0.02
C ARG A 57 -11.55 -6.17 -0.18
N VAL A 58 -11.34 -7.46 -0.44
CA VAL A 58 -9.99 -8.02 -0.69
C VAL A 58 -9.38 -7.42 -1.95
N LYS A 59 -10.14 -7.38 -3.05
CA LYS A 59 -9.70 -6.78 -4.32
C LYS A 59 -9.31 -5.31 -4.13
N PHE A 60 -10.11 -4.55 -3.41
CA PHE A 60 -9.83 -3.14 -3.17
C PHE A 60 -8.64 -2.91 -2.24
N ALA A 61 -8.45 -3.75 -1.22
CA ALA A 61 -7.27 -3.71 -0.36
C ALA A 61 -5.98 -3.99 -1.16
N LEU A 62 -6.03 -4.95 -2.09
CA LEU A 62 -4.92 -5.21 -3.02
C LEU A 62 -4.67 -4.01 -3.94
N PHE A 63 -5.72 -3.40 -4.47
CA PHE A 63 -5.63 -2.18 -5.27
C PHE A 63 -4.93 -1.05 -4.53
N LEU A 64 -5.32 -0.77 -3.29
CA LEU A 64 -4.66 0.26 -2.48
C LEU A 64 -3.18 -0.04 -2.26
N LYS A 65 -2.83 -1.30 -1.98
CA LYS A 65 -1.44 -1.71 -1.81
C LYS A 65 -0.62 -1.45 -3.08
N TYR A 66 -1.15 -1.82 -4.25
CA TYR A 66 -0.50 -1.58 -5.54
C TYR A 66 -0.37 -0.10 -5.85
N LEU A 67 -1.44 0.67 -5.65
CA LEU A 67 -1.45 2.11 -5.93
C LEU A 67 -0.43 2.85 -5.07
N ILE A 68 -0.45 2.63 -3.75
CA ILE A 68 0.49 3.28 -2.83
C ILE A 68 1.93 2.90 -3.15
N HIS A 69 2.19 1.62 -3.45
CA HIS A 69 3.52 1.17 -3.84
C HIS A 69 3.97 1.79 -5.17
N HIS A 70 3.09 1.84 -6.18
CA HIS A 70 3.38 2.46 -7.46
C HIS A 70 3.74 3.94 -7.28
N LEU A 71 2.92 4.70 -6.56
CA LEU A 71 3.18 6.12 -6.30
C LEU A 71 4.47 6.34 -5.52
N CYS A 72 4.79 5.47 -4.55
CA CYS A 72 6.05 5.54 -3.81
C CYS A 72 7.28 5.46 -4.73
N LEU A 73 7.15 4.80 -5.88
CA LEU A 73 8.23 4.64 -6.86
C LEU A 73 8.21 5.70 -7.96
N THR A 74 7.06 6.33 -8.23
CA THR A 74 6.89 7.22 -9.40
C THR A 74 6.71 8.69 -9.05
N ASP A 75 6.07 9.01 -7.93
CA ASP A 75 5.69 10.38 -7.55
C ASP A 75 5.54 10.50 -6.02
N GLU A 76 6.59 11.00 -5.36
CA GLU A 76 6.65 11.12 -3.89
C GLU A 76 5.56 12.04 -3.32
N ASP A 77 5.16 13.07 -4.06
CA ASP A 77 4.14 14.02 -3.62
C ASP A 77 2.73 13.42 -3.72
N LYS A 78 2.42 12.73 -4.83
CA LYS A 78 1.18 11.95 -4.93
C LYS A 78 1.15 10.83 -3.90
N TYR A 79 2.28 10.16 -3.61
CA TYR A 79 2.37 9.16 -2.56
C TYR A 79 1.99 9.73 -1.18
N LYS A 80 2.60 10.84 -0.77
CA LYS A 80 2.29 11.51 0.50
C LYS A 80 0.81 11.89 0.59
N LYS A 81 0.24 12.46 -0.48
CA LYS A 81 -1.19 12.82 -0.55
C LYS A 81 -2.10 11.58 -0.48
N ALA A 82 -1.78 10.51 -1.22
CA ALA A 82 -2.56 9.28 -1.24
C ALA A 82 -2.59 8.62 0.16
N LYS A 83 -1.47 8.61 0.87
CA LYS A 83 -1.41 8.15 2.27
C LYS A 83 -2.34 8.95 3.16
N GLN A 84 -2.26 10.28 3.09
CA GLN A 84 -3.09 11.15 3.90
C GLN A 84 -4.59 10.92 3.63
N ILE A 85 -4.97 10.76 2.36
CA ILE A 85 -6.34 10.40 1.96
C ILE A 85 -6.79 9.10 2.64
N VAL A 86 -5.96 8.06 2.64
CA VAL A 86 -6.30 6.77 3.27
C VAL A 86 -6.50 6.93 4.78
N ILE A 87 -5.59 7.63 5.45
CA ILE A 87 -5.64 7.88 6.90
C ILE A 87 -6.91 8.67 7.24
N ASP A 88 -7.16 9.79 6.55
CA ASP A 88 -8.27 10.68 6.83
C ASP A 88 -9.62 9.99 6.60
N CYS A 89 -9.77 9.28 5.49
CA CYS A 89 -11.01 8.56 5.22
C CYS A 89 -11.28 7.48 6.27
N THR A 90 -10.23 6.80 6.75
CA THR A 90 -10.36 5.79 7.79
C THR A 90 -10.74 6.41 9.14
N LYS A 91 -10.18 7.57 9.49
CA LYS A 91 -10.60 8.35 10.67
C LYS A 91 -12.06 8.77 10.58
N LEU A 92 -12.48 9.37 9.45
CA LEU A 92 -13.87 9.76 9.20
C LEU A 92 -14.85 8.57 9.32
N GLN A 93 -14.44 7.37 8.89
CA GLN A 93 -15.23 6.16 9.06
C GLN A 93 -15.38 5.78 10.54
N ARG A 94 -14.29 5.81 11.32
CA ARG A 94 -14.28 5.47 12.75
C ARG A 94 -15.10 6.45 13.58
N GLU A 95 -15.05 7.73 13.23
CA GLU A 95 -15.84 8.80 13.86
C GLU A 95 -17.32 8.76 13.45
N GLY A 96 -17.71 7.85 12.56
CA GLY A 96 -19.09 7.73 12.08
C GLY A 96 -19.54 8.92 11.23
N GLN A 97 -18.61 9.69 10.66
CA GLN A 97 -18.92 10.83 9.79
C GLN A 97 -19.35 10.39 8.38
N LEU A 98 -18.97 9.18 7.97
CA LEU A 98 -19.36 8.58 6.69
C LEU A 98 -20.73 7.84 6.79
N LYS A 99 -21.73 8.46 7.41
CA LYS A 99 -23.06 7.84 7.64
C LYS A 99 -23.68 7.37 6.32
N GLY A 100 -23.71 6.05 6.12
CA GLY A 100 -24.31 5.41 4.94
C GLY A 100 -23.42 5.34 3.69
N THR A 101 -22.25 5.99 3.69
CA THR A 101 -21.32 5.94 2.56
C THR A 101 -20.21 4.93 2.84
N PRO A 102 -20.06 3.87 2.03
CA PRO A 102 -18.97 2.91 2.22
C PRO A 102 -17.60 3.60 2.09
N LEU A 103 -16.71 3.36 3.06
CA LEU A 103 -15.33 3.87 3.04
C LEU A 103 -14.62 3.62 1.70
N MET A 104 -14.83 2.44 1.09
CA MET A 104 -14.29 2.12 -0.22
C MET A 104 -14.74 3.10 -1.31
N SER A 105 -16.00 3.53 -1.31
CA SER A 105 -16.52 4.49 -2.29
C SER A 105 -15.84 5.85 -2.17
N VAL A 106 -15.65 6.32 -0.93
CA VAL A 106 -14.96 7.59 -0.66
C VAL A 106 -13.50 7.53 -1.12
N LEU A 107 -12.81 6.43 -0.78
CA LEU A 107 -11.43 6.21 -1.17
C LEU A 107 -11.28 6.13 -2.69
N ARG A 108 -12.19 5.44 -3.39
CA ARG A 108 -12.17 5.38 -4.86
C ARG A 108 -12.22 6.77 -5.47
N GLY A 109 -13.18 7.60 -5.07
CA GLY A 109 -13.35 8.94 -5.61
C GLY A 109 -12.15 9.85 -5.34
N ARG A 110 -11.66 9.88 -4.09
CA ARG A 110 -10.53 10.75 -3.71
C ARG A 110 -9.21 10.33 -4.35
N LEU A 111 -8.94 9.02 -4.40
CA LEU A 111 -7.72 8.51 -5.03
C LEU A 111 -7.78 8.68 -6.55
N PHE A 112 -8.93 8.46 -7.18
CA PHE A 112 -9.13 8.73 -8.60
C PHE A 112 -8.86 10.20 -8.94
N GLY A 113 -9.40 11.13 -8.16
CA GLY A 113 -9.14 12.56 -8.36
C GLY A 113 -7.67 12.96 -8.16
N LEU A 114 -6.93 12.23 -7.32
CA LEU A 114 -5.50 12.49 -7.10
C LEU A 114 -4.62 11.95 -8.24
N VAL A 115 -4.85 10.71 -8.69
CA VAL A 115 -3.93 10.03 -9.60
C VAL A 115 -4.35 10.11 -11.07
N GLY A 116 -5.61 10.39 -11.35
CA GLY A 116 -6.15 10.42 -12.71
C GLY A 116 -6.43 9.03 -13.29
N GLN A 117 -7.07 9.01 -14.46
CA GLN A 117 -7.58 7.79 -15.10
C GLN A 117 -6.48 6.79 -15.46
N ALA A 118 -5.33 7.27 -15.97
CA ALA A 118 -4.29 6.41 -16.54
C ALA A 118 -3.64 5.54 -15.45
N GLU A 119 -3.13 6.16 -14.40
CA GLU A 119 -2.50 5.49 -13.26
C GLU A 119 -3.49 4.61 -12.49
N TYR A 120 -4.73 5.09 -12.33
CA TYR A 120 -5.79 4.32 -11.67
C TYR A 120 -6.10 3.03 -12.43
N SER A 121 -6.28 3.14 -13.76
CA SER A 121 -6.57 2.00 -14.63
C SER A 121 -5.41 1.01 -14.67
N LEU A 122 -4.17 1.49 -14.68
CA LEU A 122 -2.98 0.66 -14.64
C LEU A 122 -2.96 -0.21 -13.36
N CYS A 123 -3.15 0.41 -12.20
CA CYS A 123 -3.16 -0.30 -10.92
C CYS A 123 -4.32 -1.30 -10.86
N GLN A 124 -5.50 -0.94 -11.39
CA GLN A 124 -6.65 -1.84 -11.42
C GLN A 124 -6.43 -3.06 -12.33
N LYS A 125 -5.85 -2.86 -13.53
CA LYS A 125 -5.46 -3.96 -14.42
C LYS A 125 -4.46 -4.91 -13.77
N ASN A 126 -3.46 -4.38 -13.05
CA ASN A 126 -2.48 -5.20 -12.35
C ASN A 126 -3.11 -6.07 -11.25
N VAL A 127 -4.06 -5.51 -10.49
CA VAL A 127 -4.82 -6.30 -9.52
C VAL A 127 -5.69 -7.36 -10.20
N ASP A 128 -6.36 -7.01 -11.30
CA ASP A 128 -7.17 -7.98 -12.04
C ASP A 128 -6.31 -9.15 -12.54
N LEU A 129 -5.14 -8.87 -13.12
CA LEU A 129 -4.18 -9.90 -13.55
C LEU A 129 -3.71 -10.77 -12.39
N PHE A 130 -3.36 -10.16 -11.25
CA PHE A 130 -2.98 -10.89 -10.04
C PHE A 130 -4.10 -11.81 -9.56
N MET A 131 -5.34 -11.33 -9.53
CA MET A 131 -6.51 -12.12 -9.13
C MET A 131 -6.77 -13.27 -10.10
N LYS A 132 -6.54 -13.07 -11.42
CA LYS A 132 -6.65 -14.16 -12.41
C LYS A 132 -5.58 -15.23 -12.18
N SER A 133 -4.33 -14.83 -12.02
CA SER A 133 -3.20 -15.77 -11.93
C SER A 133 -3.21 -16.60 -10.64
N HIS A 134 -3.83 -16.10 -9.57
CA HIS A 134 -3.94 -16.78 -8.29
C HIS A 134 -5.30 -17.45 -8.06
N GLY A 135 -6.11 -17.63 -9.11
CA GLY A 135 -7.36 -18.40 -9.03
C GLY A 135 -8.50 -17.72 -8.25
N TYR A 136 -8.36 -16.46 -7.85
CA TYR A 136 -9.43 -15.72 -7.14
C TYR A 136 -10.67 -15.45 -8.00
N ASN A 137 -10.58 -15.68 -9.32
CA ASN A 137 -11.72 -15.62 -10.21
C ASN A 137 -12.57 -16.90 -10.25
N ASN A 138 -12.06 -18.01 -9.73
CA ASN A 138 -12.72 -19.32 -9.74
C ASN A 138 -13.28 -19.74 -8.37
N MET A 139 -13.27 -18.85 -7.37
CA MET A 139 -13.94 -19.11 -6.06
C MET A 139 -15.46 -18.94 -6.12
N ASP A 140 -16.08 -19.16 -7.28
CA ASP A 140 -17.53 -19.28 -7.44
C ASP A 140 -17.98 -20.76 -7.51
N LEU A 141 -17.08 -21.72 -7.20
CA LEU A 141 -17.36 -23.17 -7.27
C LEU A 141 -17.05 -23.97 -5.99
N LEU A 142 -16.62 -23.33 -4.92
CA LEU A 142 -16.53 -23.96 -3.60
C LEU A 142 -17.41 -23.21 -2.62
N ASP A 143 -18.68 -23.63 -2.67
CA ASP A 143 -19.72 -23.54 -1.67
C ASP A 143 -19.18 -23.25 -0.25
N LEU A 144 -19.26 -21.98 0.17
CA LEU A 144 -18.99 -21.54 1.55
C LEU A 144 -20.26 -21.64 2.43
N SER A 145 -21.27 -22.43 2.04
CA SER A 145 -22.44 -22.74 2.89
C SER A 145 -22.15 -23.76 3.99
N LYS A 146 -20.91 -24.19 4.17
CA LYS A 146 -20.49 -25.12 5.24
C LYS A 146 -19.32 -24.56 6.05
N CYS A 147 -19.62 -23.61 6.92
CA CYS A 147 -18.90 -23.35 8.17
C CYS A 147 -19.84 -22.61 9.13
#